data_AF-A0A086ZU31-F1
#
_entry.id   AF-A0A086ZU31-F1
#
_cell.length_a   1.000
_cell.length_b   1.000
_cell.length_c   1.000
_cell.angle_alpha   90.00
_cell.angle_beta   90.00
_cell.angle_gamma   90.00
#
_symmetry.space_group_name_H-M   'P 1'
#
loop_
_entity.id
_entity.type
_entity.pdbx_description
1 polymer ?
#
loop_
_entity_poly.entity_id
_entity_poly.type
_entity_poly.pdbx_seq_one_letter_code
_entity_poly.pdbx_strand_id
1 'polypeptide(L)'
;MPQSTSQQHFHDNLTAIKHSYQPLCLIAARKANVMARSQGHGTRSVAPIPLNLGAWQLAQDIRTLTISMARAAGLHYGNHMDVEDLLTGIIANLPRLLARPDAPTIMALTDQAAIRLDRILNPPPDTKMIGWCPQCGMELRCDPLELASGYKACGSCCKESRIKDVHRSSMARLAVGGAQGTPAEISRLLAPWGIDVKRNTITQWAKRGRITPVAHCDDGPVYLVWDVWQVLNSHTTNG
;
A
#
# COMPACT_ATOMS: atom_id res chain seq x y z
N MET A 1 -17.28 -31.92 8.03
CA MET A 1 -16.48 -31.79 6.79
C MET A 1 -16.37 -30.32 6.34
N PRO A 2 -15.51 -29.48 6.98
CA PRO A 2 -15.30 -28.09 6.55
C PRO A 2 -13.97 -27.83 5.80
N GLN A 3 -13.08 -28.82 5.68
CA GLN A 3 -11.71 -28.61 5.18
C GLN A 3 -11.63 -28.37 3.65
N SER A 4 -12.50 -28.98 2.85
CA SER A 4 -12.48 -28.86 1.38
C SER A 4 -12.81 -27.45 0.90
N THR A 5 -13.78 -26.77 1.54
CA THR A 5 -14.16 -25.39 1.19
C THR A 5 -13.04 -24.40 1.50
N SER A 6 -12.32 -24.59 2.63
CA SER A 6 -11.22 -23.69 3.03
C SER A 6 -9.99 -23.85 2.14
N GLN A 7 -9.68 -25.08 1.70
CA GLN A 7 -8.61 -25.35 0.75
C GLN A 7 -8.91 -24.79 -0.64
N GLN A 8 -10.15 -24.94 -1.12
CA GLN A 8 -10.58 -24.36 -2.40
C GLN A 8 -10.50 -22.83 -2.37
N HIS A 9 -11.01 -22.20 -1.30
CA HIS A 9 -10.92 -20.75 -1.11
C HIS A 9 -9.46 -20.25 -1.11
N PHE A 10 -8.55 -20.98 -0.46
CA PHE A 10 -7.13 -20.64 -0.47
C PHE A 10 -6.51 -20.72 -1.87
N HIS A 11 -6.83 -21.78 -2.62
CA HIS A 11 -6.41 -21.93 -4.01
C HIS A 11 -6.92 -20.78 -4.89
N ASP A 12 -8.20 -20.43 -4.75
CA ASP A 12 -8.84 -19.37 -5.53
C ASP A 12 -8.23 -18.01 -5.21
N ASN A 13 -7.95 -17.72 -3.93
CA ASN A 13 -7.25 -16.51 -3.51
C ASN A 13 -5.83 -16.42 -4.11
N LEU A 14 -5.05 -17.50 -4.11
CA LEU A 14 -3.72 -17.51 -4.74
C LEU A 14 -3.80 -17.27 -6.24
N THR A 15 -4.80 -17.87 -6.89
CA THR A 15 -5.06 -17.71 -8.33
C THR A 15 -5.45 -16.28 -8.65
N ALA A 16 -6.35 -15.69 -7.87
CA ALA A 16 -6.74 -14.28 -7.99
C ALA A 16 -5.52 -13.36 -7.81
N ILE A 17 -4.72 -13.57 -6.77
CA ILE A 17 -3.49 -12.79 -6.54
C ILE A 17 -2.55 -12.90 -7.73
N LYS A 18 -2.31 -14.11 -8.25
CA LYS A 18 -1.45 -14.32 -9.42
C LYS A 18 -1.93 -13.52 -10.63
N HIS A 19 -3.20 -13.61 -10.99
CA HIS A 19 -3.73 -12.91 -12.18
C HIS A 19 -3.76 -11.39 -12.04
N SER A 20 -3.90 -10.91 -10.81
CA SER A 20 -4.09 -9.49 -10.51
C SER A 20 -2.82 -8.79 -10.04
N TYR A 21 -1.70 -9.50 -9.88
CA TYR A 21 -0.44 -8.95 -9.39
C TYR A 21 0.18 -7.94 -10.37
N GLN A 22 0.22 -8.25 -11.67
CA GLN A 22 0.73 -7.28 -12.64
C GLN A 22 -0.15 -6.01 -12.76
N PRO A 23 -1.50 -6.11 -12.84
CA PRO A 23 -2.37 -4.94 -12.70
C PRO A 23 -2.12 -4.11 -11.44
N LEU A 24 -1.92 -4.76 -10.28
CA LEU A 24 -1.55 -4.08 -9.03
C LEU A 24 -0.21 -3.35 -9.16
N CYS A 25 0.80 -4.01 -9.71
CA CYS A 25 2.12 -3.41 -9.95
C CYS A 25 2.01 -2.23 -10.92
N LEU A 26 1.14 -2.30 -11.93
CA LEU A 26 0.87 -1.18 -12.81
C LEU A 26 0.17 -0.04 -12.07
N ILE A 27 -0.81 -0.30 -11.20
CA ILE A 27 -1.49 0.74 -10.39
C ILE A 27 -0.52 1.38 -9.41
N ALA A 28 0.32 0.58 -8.76
CA ALA A 28 1.44 1.07 -7.98
C ALA A 28 2.28 1.97 -8.89
N ALA A 29 2.86 1.41 -9.96
CA ALA A 29 3.76 2.07 -10.90
C ALA A 29 3.13 3.17 -11.78
N ARG A 30 1.82 3.42 -11.75
CA ARG A 30 1.13 4.44 -12.55
C ARG A 30 1.40 5.85 -12.02
N LYS A 31 2.68 6.21 -11.99
CA LYS A 31 3.26 7.44 -12.55
C LYS A 31 4.78 7.39 -12.83
N ALA A 32 5.40 6.22 -13.01
CA ALA A 32 6.75 6.16 -13.60
C ALA A 32 6.78 6.62 -15.07
N ASN A 33 5.64 6.61 -15.78
CA ASN A 33 5.55 6.96 -17.21
C ASN A 33 5.28 8.46 -17.51
N VAL A 34 5.33 9.34 -16.52
CA VAL A 34 5.40 10.80 -16.77
C VAL A 34 6.84 11.32 -16.78
N MET A 35 7.82 10.51 -16.35
CA MET A 35 9.24 10.91 -16.27
C MET A 35 10.18 10.14 -17.23
N ALA A 36 9.70 9.13 -17.95
CA ALA A 36 10.54 8.32 -18.86
C ALA A 36 10.80 8.98 -20.25
N ARG A 37 10.68 10.31 -20.36
CA ARG A 37 11.06 11.08 -21.56
C ARG A 37 12.11 12.15 -21.27
N SER A 38 13.21 11.74 -20.63
CA SER A 38 14.50 12.43 -20.75
C SER A 38 15.61 11.43 -20.45
N GLN A 39 16.09 10.74 -21.49
CA GLN A 39 17.35 10.00 -21.41
C GLN A 39 18.52 10.99 -21.28
N GLY A 40 19.34 10.80 -20.25
CA GLY A 40 20.61 11.49 -20.08
C GLY A 40 21.38 10.94 -18.86
N HIS A 41 22.44 10.18 -19.16
CA HIS A 41 23.40 9.50 -18.28
C HIS A 41 23.51 9.91 -16.78
N GLY A 42 23.41 8.88 -15.93
CA GLY A 42 24.43 8.61 -14.90
C GLY A 42 24.39 9.42 -13.61
N THR A 43 23.48 9.08 -12.69
CA THR A 43 23.76 8.99 -11.24
C THR A 43 22.69 8.10 -10.62
N ARG A 44 23.04 7.41 -9.53
CA ARG A 44 22.23 6.37 -8.86
C ARG A 44 20.92 6.99 -8.34
N SER A 45 19.89 6.99 -9.18
CA SER A 45 18.58 7.53 -8.87
C SER A 45 17.84 6.56 -7.94
N VAL A 46 17.55 7.00 -6.73
CA VAL A 46 16.54 6.34 -5.90
C VAL A 46 15.22 6.52 -6.63
N ALA A 47 14.61 5.42 -7.06
CA ALA A 47 13.43 5.43 -7.91
C ALA A 47 12.30 6.25 -7.27
N PRO A 48 11.64 7.16 -8.03
CA PRO A 48 10.47 7.88 -7.57
C PRO A 48 9.42 6.91 -7.03
N ILE A 49 8.87 7.18 -5.85
CA ILE A 49 7.91 6.29 -5.23
C ILE A 49 6.60 6.31 -6.01
N PRO A 50 5.91 5.17 -6.11
CA PRO A 50 4.73 5.10 -6.95
C PRO A 50 3.50 5.78 -6.31
N LEU A 51 2.73 6.51 -7.12
CA LEU A 51 1.67 7.45 -6.70
C LEU A 51 0.47 6.79 -5.99
N ASN A 52 0.31 5.47 -6.08
CA ASN A 52 -0.64 4.72 -5.26
C ASN A 52 0.11 3.92 -4.18
N LEU A 53 0.41 4.58 -3.06
CA LEU A 53 1.10 3.98 -1.92
C LEU A 53 0.37 2.75 -1.35
N GLY A 54 -0.97 2.73 -1.41
CA GLY A 54 -1.78 1.58 -1.02
C GLY A 54 -1.47 0.36 -1.88
N ALA A 55 -1.46 0.55 -3.19
CA ALA A 55 -1.12 -0.48 -4.16
C ALA A 55 0.35 -0.90 -4.07
N TRP A 56 1.28 0.05 -3.89
CA TRP A 56 2.70 -0.26 -3.74
C TRP A 56 2.98 -1.10 -2.49
N GLN A 57 2.42 -0.69 -1.34
CA GLN A 57 2.60 -1.44 -0.10
C GLN A 57 2.00 -2.84 -0.23
N LEU A 58 0.81 -2.97 -0.81
CA LEU A 58 0.22 -4.29 -1.05
C LEU A 58 1.10 -5.15 -1.97
N ALA A 59 1.71 -4.57 -3.01
CA ALA A 59 2.61 -5.31 -3.89
C ALA A 59 3.84 -5.83 -3.13
N GLN A 60 4.42 -5.04 -2.22
CA GLN A 60 5.52 -5.49 -1.36
C GLN A 60 5.08 -6.56 -0.35
N ASP A 61 3.89 -6.41 0.25
CA ASP A 61 3.31 -7.37 1.18
C ASP A 61 3.09 -8.73 0.49
N ILE A 62 2.47 -8.72 -0.70
CA ILE A 62 2.25 -9.92 -1.52
C ILE A 62 3.58 -10.57 -1.89
N ARG A 63 4.56 -9.80 -2.35
CA ARG A 63 5.88 -10.33 -2.69
C ARG A 63 6.54 -11.02 -1.51
N THR A 64 6.50 -10.41 -0.33
CA THR A 64 7.07 -10.95 0.91
C THR A 64 6.37 -12.24 1.33
N LEU A 65 5.04 -12.25 1.25
CA LEU A 65 4.21 -13.43 1.53
C LEU A 65 4.54 -14.57 0.56
N THR A 66 4.59 -14.30 -0.74
CA THR A 66 4.92 -15.29 -1.79
C THR A 66 6.31 -15.89 -1.58
N ILE A 67 7.32 -15.09 -1.29
CA ILE A 67 8.67 -15.59 -1.01
C ILE A 67 8.68 -16.49 0.24
N SER A 68 7.96 -16.08 1.28
CA SER A 68 7.85 -16.86 2.52
C SER A 68 7.13 -18.19 2.28
N MET A 69 6.05 -18.20 1.49
CA MET A 69 5.34 -19.41 1.09
C MET A 69 6.20 -20.33 0.20
N ALA A 70 6.93 -19.80 -0.77
CA ALA A 70 7.81 -20.58 -1.63
C ALA A 70 8.89 -21.31 -0.80
N ARG A 71 9.50 -20.61 0.17
CA ARG A 71 10.44 -21.22 1.13
C ARG A 71 9.77 -22.27 2.01
N ALA A 72 8.59 -21.95 2.54
CA ALA A 72 7.82 -22.88 3.40
C ALA A 72 7.40 -24.16 2.67
N ALA A 73 7.15 -24.08 1.36
CA ALA A 73 6.85 -25.21 0.48
C ALA A 73 8.09 -25.99 0.01
N GLY A 74 9.30 -25.52 0.36
CA GLY A 74 10.57 -26.13 -0.04
C GLY A 74 10.87 -25.98 -1.53
N LEU A 75 10.39 -24.90 -2.17
CA LEU A 75 10.64 -24.66 -3.58
C LEU A 75 12.03 -24.08 -3.79
N HIS A 76 12.74 -24.59 -4.79
CA HIS A 76 13.95 -23.98 -5.32
C HIS A 76 13.57 -22.98 -6.41
N TYR A 77 14.00 -21.73 -6.28
CA TYR A 77 13.71 -20.68 -7.25
C TYR A 77 14.94 -19.80 -7.48
N GLY A 78 15.11 -19.36 -8.73
CA GLY A 78 16.20 -18.48 -9.15
C GLY A 78 15.84 -17.00 -9.04
N ASN A 79 16.85 -16.12 -9.11
CA ASN A 79 16.67 -14.65 -9.04
C ASN A 79 15.85 -14.07 -10.21
N HIS A 80 15.64 -14.83 -11.28
CA HIS A 80 14.86 -14.41 -12.45
C HIS A 80 13.35 -14.66 -12.31
N MET A 81 12.90 -15.42 -11.30
CA MET A 81 11.49 -15.77 -11.14
C MET A 81 10.74 -14.61 -10.52
N ASP A 82 9.65 -14.21 -11.16
CA ASP A 82 8.78 -13.17 -10.62
C ASP A 82 7.75 -13.75 -9.63
N VAL A 83 6.89 -12.88 -9.10
CA VAL A 83 5.87 -13.31 -8.12
C VAL A 83 4.84 -14.25 -8.75
N GLU A 84 4.52 -14.10 -10.02
CA GLU A 84 3.53 -14.94 -10.71
C GLU A 84 4.07 -16.34 -10.98
N ASP A 85 5.36 -16.44 -11.32
CA ASP A 85 6.09 -17.71 -11.43
C ASP A 85 6.11 -18.46 -10.10
N LEU A 86 6.47 -17.75 -9.02
CA LEU A 86 6.50 -18.34 -7.67
C LEU A 86 5.12 -18.80 -7.22
N LEU A 87 4.08 -18.00 -7.47
CA LEU A 87 2.69 -18.39 -7.19
C LEU A 87 2.26 -19.61 -7.98
N THR A 88 2.71 -19.76 -9.24
CA THR A 88 2.47 -20.98 -10.03
C THR A 88 3.07 -22.22 -9.36
N GLY A 89 4.33 -22.12 -8.93
CA GLY A 89 4.98 -23.21 -8.19
C GLY A 89 4.30 -23.53 -6.86
N ILE A 90 3.85 -22.49 -6.14
CA ILE A 90 3.12 -22.64 -4.86
C ILE A 90 1.78 -23.35 -5.07
N ILE A 91 1.00 -22.93 -6.08
CA ILE A 91 -0.30 -23.55 -6.40
C ILE A 91 -0.12 -25.03 -6.74
N ALA A 92 0.90 -25.38 -7.52
CA ALA A 92 1.22 -26.77 -7.85
C ALA A 92 1.64 -27.62 -6.64
N ASN A 93 2.09 -26.97 -5.56
CA ASN A 93 2.58 -27.63 -4.33
C ASN A 93 1.70 -27.31 -3.11
N LEU A 94 0.42 -26.94 -3.32
CA LEU A 94 -0.53 -26.59 -2.26
C LEU A 94 -0.58 -27.60 -1.10
N PRO A 95 -0.62 -28.94 -1.35
CA PRO A 95 -0.68 -29.93 -0.28
C PRO A 95 0.49 -29.83 0.71
N ARG A 96 1.68 -29.42 0.25
CA ARG A 96 2.86 -29.25 1.13
C ARG A 96 2.70 -28.10 2.09
N LEU A 97 2.07 -27.00 1.65
CA LEU A 97 1.78 -25.87 2.53
C LEU A 97 0.67 -26.21 3.52
N LEU A 98 -0.38 -26.89 3.05
CA LEU A 98 -1.54 -27.26 3.87
C LEU A 98 -1.21 -28.30 4.96
N ALA A 99 -0.16 -29.11 4.76
CA ALA A 99 0.31 -30.06 5.76
C ALA A 99 1.09 -29.41 6.92
N ARG A 100 1.40 -28.11 6.83
CA ARG A 100 2.21 -27.42 7.84
C ARG A 100 1.38 -26.96 9.05
N PRO A 101 1.99 -26.86 10.25
CA PRO A 101 1.32 -26.32 11.43
C PRO A 101 0.86 -24.85 11.29
N ASP A 102 1.59 -24.05 10.52
CA ASP A 102 1.32 -22.62 10.28
C ASP A 102 0.39 -22.37 9.07
N ALA A 103 -0.14 -23.42 8.44
CA ALA A 103 -1.05 -23.31 7.31
C ALA A 103 -2.25 -22.36 7.57
N PRO A 104 -2.93 -22.38 8.74
CA PRO A 104 -4.04 -21.47 9.00
C PRO A 104 -3.62 -19.99 8.94
N THR A 105 -2.42 -19.66 9.43
CA THR A 105 -1.89 -18.29 9.38
C THR A 105 -1.58 -17.87 7.94
N ILE A 106 -0.96 -18.76 7.15
CA ILE A 106 -0.68 -18.49 5.74
C ILE A 106 -1.98 -18.25 4.98
N MET A 107 -3.00 -19.09 5.19
CA MET A 107 -4.31 -18.96 4.55
C MET A 107 -4.98 -17.63 4.90
N ALA A 108 -4.94 -17.22 6.17
CA ALA A 108 -5.50 -15.94 6.62
C ALA A 108 -4.77 -14.73 6.01
N LEU A 109 -3.43 -14.77 5.91
CA LEU A 109 -2.66 -13.70 5.29
C LEU A 109 -2.93 -13.60 3.78
N THR A 110 -3.07 -14.74 3.10
CA THR A 110 -3.43 -14.80 1.68
C THR A 110 -4.85 -14.28 1.44
N ASP A 111 -5.80 -14.61 2.31
CA ASP A 111 -7.17 -14.08 2.26
C ASP A 111 -7.19 -12.56 2.43
N GLN A 112 -6.48 -12.03 3.42
CA GLN A 112 -6.34 -10.58 3.61
C GLN A 112 -5.71 -9.90 2.40
N ALA A 113 -4.68 -10.51 1.79
CA ALA A 113 -4.05 -9.98 0.58
C ALA A 113 -5.02 -9.97 -0.62
N ALA A 114 -5.80 -11.03 -0.82
CA ALA A 114 -6.81 -11.13 -1.86
C ALA A 114 -7.93 -10.09 -1.70
N ILE A 115 -8.45 -9.90 -0.48
CA ILE A 115 -9.48 -8.88 -0.19
C ILE A 115 -8.94 -7.47 -0.44
N ARG A 116 -7.70 -7.19 -0.02
CA ARG A 116 -7.06 -5.88 -0.26
C ARG A 116 -6.84 -5.64 -1.76
N LEU A 117 -6.43 -6.68 -2.48
CA LEU A 117 -6.23 -6.61 -3.92
C LEU A 117 -7.52 -6.30 -4.66
N ASP A 118 -8.60 -7.02 -4.34
CA ASP A 118 -9.92 -6.76 -4.91
C ASP A 118 -10.38 -5.33 -4.65
N ARG A 119 -10.24 -4.81 -3.42
CA ARG A 119 -10.63 -3.42 -3.11
C ARG A 119 -9.82 -2.35 -3.84
N ILE A 120 -8.56 -2.64 -4.18
CA ILE A 120 -7.73 -1.73 -4.96
C ILE A 120 -8.12 -1.75 -6.44
N LEU A 121 -8.43 -2.93 -6.98
CA LEU A 121 -8.83 -3.08 -8.38
C LEU A 121 -10.28 -2.65 -8.62
N ASN A 122 -11.15 -2.94 -7.66
CA ASN A 122 -12.59 -2.76 -7.68
C ASN A 122 -13.01 -2.00 -6.41
N PRO A 123 -12.67 -0.70 -6.28
CA PRO A 123 -13.06 0.08 -5.12
C PRO A 123 -14.58 0.17 -5.01
N PRO A 124 -15.17 -0.07 -3.82
CA PRO A 124 -16.60 0.14 -3.61
C PRO A 124 -17.00 1.58 -3.98
N PRO A 125 -18.13 1.77 -4.69
CA PRO A 125 -18.57 3.10 -5.11
C PRO A 125 -18.75 4.02 -3.90
N ASP A 126 -18.48 5.30 -4.10
CA ASP A 126 -18.67 6.37 -3.10
C ASP A 126 -17.88 6.25 -1.79
N THR A 127 -16.88 5.34 -1.72
CA THR A 127 -15.99 5.22 -0.55
C THR A 127 -14.58 5.72 -0.85
N LYS A 128 -13.99 6.45 0.10
CA LYS A 128 -12.59 6.91 0.07
C LYS A 128 -11.74 6.07 1.00
N MET A 129 -10.54 5.67 0.57
CA MET A 129 -9.59 4.98 1.44
C MET A 129 -9.03 5.96 2.47
N ILE A 130 -9.12 5.63 3.75
CA ILE A 130 -8.63 6.45 4.87
C ILE A 130 -7.38 5.84 5.54
N GLY A 131 -6.78 4.80 4.96
CA GLY A 131 -5.59 4.13 5.50
C GLY A 131 -5.86 2.71 5.99
N TRP A 132 -5.06 2.23 6.94
CA TRP A 132 -5.11 0.84 7.42
C TRP A 132 -5.54 0.73 8.87
N CYS A 133 -6.33 -0.29 9.17
CA CYS A 133 -6.71 -0.63 10.53
C CYS A 133 -5.45 -0.85 11.38
N PRO A 134 -5.29 -0.14 12.51
CA PRO A 134 -4.13 -0.32 13.39
C PRO A 134 -4.04 -1.71 14.02
N GLN A 135 -5.15 -2.44 14.10
CA GLN A 135 -5.20 -3.76 14.74
C GLN A 135 -4.87 -4.90 13.78
N CYS A 136 -5.50 -4.91 12.59
CA CYS A 136 -5.36 -6.03 11.65
C CYS A 136 -4.75 -5.63 10.30
N GLY A 137 -4.40 -4.36 10.09
CA GLY A 137 -3.79 -3.89 8.84
C GLY A 137 -4.73 -3.84 7.63
N MET A 138 -6.01 -4.18 7.79
CA MET A 138 -6.98 -4.13 6.70
C MET A 138 -7.23 -2.70 6.22
N GLU A 139 -7.35 -2.53 4.91
CA GLU A 139 -7.74 -1.26 4.29
C GLU A 139 -9.08 -0.80 4.86
N LEU A 140 -9.09 0.43 5.39
CA LEU A 140 -10.28 1.12 5.84
C LEU A 140 -10.70 2.12 4.77
N ARG A 141 -11.98 2.07 4.42
CA ARG A 141 -12.63 3.03 3.53
C ARG A 141 -13.83 3.62 4.24
N CYS A 142 -14.10 4.89 3.98
CA CYS A 142 -15.24 5.63 4.50
C CYS A 142 -16.09 6.16 3.37
N ASP A 143 -17.41 6.05 3.51
CA ASP A 143 -18.33 6.90 2.77
C ASP A 143 -18.31 8.35 3.33
N PRO A 144 -18.97 9.34 2.69
CA PRO A 144 -18.99 10.71 3.17
C PRO A 144 -19.58 10.89 4.58
N LEU A 145 -20.54 10.06 4.97
CA LEU A 145 -21.20 10.13 6.28
C LEU A 145 -20.27 9.59 7.39
N GLU A 146 -19.61 8.47 7.14
CA GLU A 146 -18.60 7.90 8.03
C GLU A 146 -17.39 8.83 8.17
N LEU A 147 -16.98 9.47 7.08
CA LEU A 147 -15.88 10.44 7.14
C LEU A 147 -16.26 11.65 8.01
N ALA A 148 -17.51 12.11 7.94
CA ALA A 148 -18.03 13.21 8.75
C ALA A 148 -18.17 12.84 10.24
N SER A 149 -18.45 11.59 10.58
CA SER A 149 -18.55 11.14 11.98
C SER A 149 -17.19 11.12 12.69
N GLY A 150 -16.09 10.97 11.95
CA GLY A 150 -14.73 10.91 12.47
C GLY A 150 -14.32 9.54 13.05
N TYR A 151 -15.19 8.53 12.96
CA TYR A 151 -14.96 7.17 13.44
C TYR A 151 -15.22 6.14 12.35
N LYS A 152 -14.44 5.05 12.35
CA LYS A 152 -14.64 3.91 11.45
C LYS A 152 -14.43 2.60 12.18
N ALA A 153 -15.41 1.71 12.08
CA ALA A 153 -15.26 0.31 12.47
C ALA A 153 -14.58 -0.48 11.35
N CYS A 154 -13.60 -1.31 11.69
CA CYS A 154 -12.99 -2.21 10.73
C CYS A 154 -13.97 -3.33 10.36
N GLY A 155 -14.27 -3.50 9.07
CA GLY A 155 -15.13 -4.60 8.62
C GLY A 155 -14.55 -6.01 8.78
N SER A 156 -13.29 -6.14 9.22
CA SER A 156 -12.64 -7.44 9.46
C SER A 156 -12.54 -7.78 10.95
N CYS A 157 -11.96 -6.88 11.77
CA CYS A 157 -11.78 -7.13 13.21
C CYS A 157 -12.83 -6.45 14.10
N CYS A 158 -13.79 -5.74 13.50
CA CYS A 158 -14.85 -4.96 14.17
C CYS A 158 -14.35 -3.87 15.12
N LYS A 159 -13.03 -3.62 15.19
CA LYS A 159 -12.49 -2.59 16.06
C LYS A 159 -12.80 -1.20 15.51
N GLU A 160 -13.40 -0.38 16.35
CA GLU A 160 -13.61 1.04 16.07
C GLU A 160 -12.31 1.82 16.25
N SER A 161 -12.02 2.69 15.29
CA SER A 161 -10.84 3.57 15.30
C SER A 161 -11.26 4.98 14.91
N ARG A 162 -10.67 5.98 15.57
CA ARG A 162 -10.78 7.37 15.13
C ARG A 162 -10.02 7.53 13.82
N ILE A 163 -10.64 8.18 12.84
CA ILE A 163 -10.06 8.36 11.50
C ILE A 163 -8.70 9.08 11.57
N LYS A 164 -8.56 10.05 12.48
CA LYS A 164 -7.27 10.74 12.73
C LYS A 164 -6.14 9.80 13.17
N ASP A 165 -6.46 8.78 13.97
CA ASP A 165 -5.47 7.83 14.49
C ASP A 165 -5.10 6.81 13.41
N VAL A 166 -6.06 6.46 12.55
CA VAL A 166 -5.83 5.67 11.32
C VAL A 166 -4.89 6.41 10.38
N HIS A 167 -5.15 7.70 10.11
CA HIS A 167 -4.26 8.54 9.30
C HIS A 167 -2.86 8.61 9.90
N ARG A 168 -2.74 8.88 11.21
CA ARG A 168 -1.45 8.94 11.89
C ARG A 168 -0.67 7.63 11.78
N SER A 169 -1.30 6.51 12.10
CA SER A 169 -0.69 5.17 12.01
C SER A 169 -0.23 4.87 10.58
N SER A 170 -1.10 5.16 9.61
CA SER A 170 -0.82 4.94 8.20
C SER A 170 0.34 5.81 7.72
N MET A 171 0.39 7.08 8.12
CA MET A 171 1.49 8.01 7.81
C MET A 171 2.81 7.62 8.48
N ALA A 172 2.77 7.13 9.72
CA ALA A 172 3.96 6.63 10.40
C ALA A 172 4.55 5.41 9.66
N ARG A 173 3.68 4.54 9.15
CA ARG A 173 4.06 3.40 8.30
C ARG A 173 4.72 3.85 7.00
N LEU A 174 4.19 4.91 6.38
CA LEU A 174 4.77 5.53 5.18
C LEU A 174 6.10 6.21 5.44
N ALA A 175 6.27 6.84 6.61
CA ALA A 175 7.52 7.45 7.02
C ALA A 175 8.64 6.41 7.13
N VAL A 176 8.34 5.24 7.70
CA VAL A 176 9.27 4.09 7.76
C VAL A 176 9.65 3.61 6.35
N GLY A 177 8.72 3.67 5.40
CA GLY A 177 8.95 3.35 3.98
C GLY A 177 9.73 4.41 3.20
N GLY A 178 10.11 5.54 3.81
CA GLY A 178 10.83 6.63 3.14
C GLY A 178 9.99 7.39 2.10
N ALA A 179 8.67 7.46 2.30
CA ALA A 179 7.77 8.06 1.32
C ALA A 179 8.13 9.53 1.02
N GLN A 180 8.46 9.85 -0.24
CA GLN A 180 8.86 11.17 -0.70
C GLN A 180 8.29 11.51 -2.08
N GLY A 181 8.17 12.79 -2.39
CA GLY A 181 7.74 13.27 -3.71
C GLY A 181 7.82 14.78 -3.83
N THR A 182 7.53 15.29 -5.03
CA THR A 182 7.35 16.73 -5.25
C THR A 182 6.09 17.23 -4.56
N PRO A 183 5.95 18.54 -4.28
CA PRO A 183 4.73 19.11 -3.71
C PRO A 183 3.45 18.77 -4.47
N ALA A 184 3.52 18.63 -5.79
CA ALA A 184 2.36 18.26 -6.62
C ALA A 184 1.99 16.78 -6.49
N GLU A 185 2.98 15.91 -6.30
CA GLU A 185 2.77 14.48 -6.08
C GLU A 185 2.24 14.24 -4.68
N ILE A 186 2.82 14.85 -3.65
CA ILE A 186 2.37 14.71 -2.26
C ILE A 186 0.92 15.21 -2.11
N SER A 187 0.57 16.34 -2.72
CA SER A 187 -0.81 16.85 -2.73
C SER A 187 -1.79 15.83 -3.31
N ARG A 188 -1.48 15.24 -4.47
CA ARG A 188 -2.32 14.21 -5.10
C ARG A 188 -2.34 12.90 -4.32
N LEU A 189 -1.25 12.58 -3.64
CA LEU A 189 -1.10 11.36 -2.86
C LEU A 189 -1.98 11.37 -1.61
N LEU A 190 -2.09 12.54 -0.98
CA LEU A 190 -2.86 12.73 0.24
C LEU A 190 -4.37 12.96 -0.02
N ALA A 191 -4.74 13.44 -1.22
CA ALA A 191 -6.13 13.73 -1.55
C ALA A 191 -7.10 12.53 -1.45
N PRO A 192 -6.77 11.30 -1.93
CA PRO A 192 -7.63 10.14 -1.76
C PRO A 192 -7.88 9.77 -0.29
N TRP A 193 -6.97 10.18 0.59
CA TRP A 193 -7.01 9.96 2.03
C TRP A 193 -7.84 11.02 2.76
N GLY A 194 -8.53 11.90 2.01
CA GLY A 194 -9.28 13.02 2.58
C GLY A 194 -8.39 14.11 3.19
N ILE A 195 -7.08 14.06 2.95
CA ILE A 195 -6.12 15.04 3.44
C ILE A 195 -5.90 16.06 2.32
N ASP A 196 -6.68 17.15 2.37
CA ASP A 196 -6.55 18.24 1.38
C ASP A 196 -5.39 19.17 1.73
N VAL A 197 -4.29 19.03 1.00
CA VAL A 197 -3.16 19.96 1.06
C VAL A 197 -2.77 20.37 -0.36
N LYS A 198 -2.83 21.67 -0.64
CA LYS A 198 -2.51 22.22 -1.97
C LYS A 198 -0.99 22.25 -2.19
N ARG A 199 -0.54 22.00 -3.43
CA ARG A 199 0.86 22.15 -3.87
C ARG A 199 1.48 23.47 -3.36
N ASN A 200 0.79 24.59 -3.58
CA ASN A 200 1.30 25.91 -3.21
C ASN A 200 1.53 26.04 -1.70
N THR A 201 0.68 25.42 -0.88
CA THR A 201 0.83 25.41 0.59
C THR A 201 2.13 24.74 1.00
N ILE A 202 2.43 23.57 0.42
CA ILE A 202 3.68 22.82 0.66
C ILE A 202 4.88 23.67 0.22
N THR A 203 4.82 24.29 -0.97
CA THR A 203 5.88 25.18 -1.46
C THR A 203 6.12 26.36 -0.51
N GLN A 204 5.06 26.95 0.05
CA GLN A 204 5.17 28.04 1.01
C GLN A 204 5.77 27.59 2.35
N TRP A 205 5.48 26.37 2.81
CA TRP A 205 6.12 25.80 3.99
C TRP A 205 7.63 25.61 3.79
N ALA A 206 8.05 25.14 2.61
CA ALA A 206 9.45 25.03 2.27
C ALA A 206 10.15 26.41 2.26
N LYS A 207 9.54 27.41 1.62
CA LYS A 207 10.05 28.80 1.61
C LYS A 207 10.19 29.39 3.02
N ARG A 208 9.33 28.98 3.96
CA ARG A 208 9.34 29.41 5.37
C ARG A 208 10.24 28.54 6.25
N GLY A 209 11.00 27.60 5.69
CA GLY A 209 11.91 26.73 6.43
C GLY A 209 11.22 25.71 7.35
N ARG A 210 9.93 25.40 7.12
CA ARG A 210 9.18 24.44 7.95
C ARG A 210 9.33 22.99 7.52
N ILE A 211 9.68 22.78 6.25
CA ILE A 211 10.03 21.47 5.68
C ILE A 211 11.29 21.66 4.85
N THR A 212 12.16 20.64 4.83
CA THR A 212 13.44 20.68 4.12
C THR A 212 13.43 19.67 2.97
N PRO A 213 13.90 20.04 1.77
CA PRO A 213 14.00 19.10 0.67
C PRO A 213 15.04 18.02 0.97
N VAL A 214 14.71 16.77 0.69
CA VAL A 214 15.60 15.61 0.84
C VAL A 214 16.29 15.22 -0.46
N ALA A 215 15.74 15.64 -1.60
CA ALA A 215 16.32 15.45 -2.92
C ALA A 215 15.81 16.53 -3.89
N HIS A 216 16.35 16.53 -5.11
CA HIS A 216 15.86 17.34 -6.23
C HIS A 216 15.69 16.42 -7.44
N CYS A 217 14.60 16.60 -8.19
CA CYS A 217 14.38 16.00 -9.50
C CYS A 217 14.13 17.10 -10.55
N ASP A 218 13.98 16.72 -11.81
CA ASP A 218 13.74 17.66 -12.92
C ASP A 218 12.48 18.53 -12.71
N ASP A 219 11.49 18.02 -11.97
CA ASP A 219 10.24 18.70 -11.63
C ASP A 219 10.33 19.58 -10.37
N GLY A 220 11.49 19.60 -9.70
CA GLY A 220 11.81 20.45 -8.56
C GLY A 220 12.18 19.71 -7.27
N PRO A 221 12.09 20.38 -6.10
CA PRO A 221 12.49 19.80 -4.83
C PRO A 221 11.55 18.68 -4.37
N VAL A 222 12.14 17.64 -3.80
CA VAL A 222 11.47 16.44 -3.27
C VAL A 222 11.48 16.49 -1.74
N TYR A 223 10.33 16.21 -1.13
CA TYR A 223 10.11 16.26 0.32
C TYR A 223 9.60 14.93 0.84
N LEU A 224 9.83 14.67 2.13
CA LEU A 224 9.20 13.54 2.81
C LEU A 224 7.71 13.82 3.03
N VAL A 225 6.88 12.82 2.74
CA VAL A 225 5.42 12.87 2.99
C VAL A 225 5.15 13.08 4.47
N TRP A 226 5.97 12.48 5.33
CA TRP A 226 5.87 12.59 6.79
C TRP A 226 6.04 14.04 7.28
N ASP A 227 7.03 14.76 6.80
CA ASP A 227 7.29 16.15 7.21
C ASP A 227 6.13 17.07 6.81
N VAL A 228 5.60 16.88 5.60
CA VAL A 228 4.41 17.60 5.11
C VAL A 228 3.20 17.30 6.01
N TRP A 229 2.99 16.04 6.37
CA TRP A 229 1.90 15.63 7.25
C TRP A 229 2.06 16.19 8.67
N GLN A 230 3.27 16.22 9.23
CA GLN A 230 3.54 16.80 10.54
C GLN A 230 3.21 18.29 10.57
N VAL A 231 3.68 19.05 9.58
CA VAL A 231 3.40 20.49 9.51
C VAL A 231 1.90 20.74 9.36
N LEU A 232 1.19 19.96 8.53
CA LEU A 232 -0.26 20.06 8.39
C LEU A 232 -0.99 19.86 9.74
N ASN A 233 -0.59 18.86 10.52
CA ASN A 233 -1.25 18.53 11.80
C ASN A 233 -0.75 19.36 12.99
N SER A 234 0.38 20.04 12.87
CA SER A 234 0.85 21.01 13.88
C SER A 234 -0.01 22.28 13.93
N HIS A 235 -0.76 22.57 12.86
CA HIS A 235 -1.65 23.73 12.79
C HIS A 235 -3.06 23.48 13.32
N THR A 236 -3.50 22.23 13.40
CA THR A 236 -4.84 21.85 13.91
C THR A 236 -4.91 21.72 15.44
N THR A 237 -3.80 21.96 16.16
CA THR A 237 -3.74 21.89 17.63
C THR A 237 -3.88 23.26 18.33
N ASN A 238 -4.06 24.35 17.57
CA ASN A 238 -4.26 25.72 18.09
C ASN A 238 -5.65 26.27 17.75
N GLY A 239 -6.71 25.50 18.00
CA GLY A 239 -8.10 25.92 17.87
C GLY A 239 -8.97 25.26 18.91
#